data_AF-A0A2G4F3F7-F1
#
_entry.id   AF-A0A2G4F3F7-F1
#
_cell.length_a   1.000
_cell.length_b   1.000
_cell.length_c   1.000
_cell.angle_alpha   90.00
_cell.angle_beta   90.00
_cell.angle_gamma   90.00
#
_symmetry.space_group_name_H-M   'P 1'
#
loop_
_entity.id
_entity.type
_entity.pdbx_description
1 polymer ?
#
loop_
_entity_poly.entity_id
_entity_poly.type
_entity_poly.pdbx_seq_one_letter_code
_entity_poly.pdbx_strand_id
1 'polypeptide(L)'
;MGITYTTLKIRNFLTDSEIVDLEAKVDTGATMLVLPESTAAQFNFPKIRKQIVKYANEETAERDIIVGGLQIYPNPRSPNMPMAEIE
;
A
#
# COMPACT_ATOMS: atom_id res chain seq x y z
N MET A 1 20.38 3.83 13.52
CA MET A 1 19.22 3.07 13.01
C MET A 1 19.34 3.00 11.50
N GLY A 2 19.40 1.80 10.92
CA GLY A 2 19.47 1.63 9.47
C GLY A 2 18.08 1.75 8.84
N ILE A 3 18.02 2.23 7.59
CA ILE A 3 16.80 2.13 6.78
C ILE A 3 16.76 0.70 6.22
N THR A 4 15.67 -0.02 6.48
CA THR A 4 15.46 -1.37 5.97
C THR A 4 14.46 -1.35 4.83
N TYR A 5 14.75 -2.08 3.76
CA TYR A 5 13.87 -2.29 2.62
C TYR A 5 13.53 -3.77 2.48
N THR A 6 12.36 -4.07 1.95
CA THR A 6 11.90 -5.43 1.65
C THR A 6 11.13 -5.46 0.33
N THR A 7 11.05 -6.62 -0.30
CA THR A 7 10.21 -6.82 -1.48
C THR A 7 8.85 -7.36 -1.06
N LEU A 8 7.78 -6.77 -1.58
CA LEU A 8 6.40 -7.22 -1.41
C LEU A 8 5.81 -7.58 -2.77
N LYS A 9 4.97 -8.61 -2.79
CA LYS A 9 4.07 -8.92 -3.91
C LYS A 9 2.70 -8.35 -3.58
N ILE A 10 2.13 -7.53 -4.45
CA ILE A 10 0.83 -6.90 -4.23
C ILE A 10 -0.08 -7.09 -5.45
N ARG A 11 -1.37 -7.35 -5.20
CA ARG A 11 -2.42 -7.27 -6.21
C ARG A 11 -3.67 -6.60 -5.67
N ASN A 12 -4.45 -5.99 -6.55
CA ASN A 12 -5.84 -5.61 -6.26
C ASN A 12 -6.75 -6.80 -6.55
N PHE A 13 -7.24 -7.46 -5.49
CA PHE A 13 -8.09 -8.64 -5.63
C PHE A 13 -9.53 -8.31 -6.07
N LEU A 14 -9.97 -7.06 -5.92
CA LEU A 14 -11.32 -6.65 -6.34
C LEU A 14 -11.46 -6.61 -7.87
N THR A 15 -10.34 -6.36 -8.56
CA THR A 15 -10.29 -6.27 -10.03
C THR A 15 -9.48 -7.41 -10.63
N ASP A 16 -9.08 -8.40 -9.81
CA ASP A 16 -8.16 -9.48 -10.17
C ASP A 16 -6.92 -9.00 -10.95
N SER A 17 -6.29 -7.92 -10.46
CA SER A 17 -5.11 -7.36 -11.13
C SER A 17 -3.95 -8.36 -11.11
N GLU A 18 -3.01 -8.19 -12.04
CA GLU A 18 -1.73 -8.88 -11.95
C GLU A 18 -1.00 -8.57 -10.63
N ILE A 19 -0.16 -9.51 -10.21
CA ILE A 19 0.71 -9.35 -9.04
C ILE A 19 1.92 -8.53 -9.47
N VAL A 20 2.19 -7.45 -8.73
CA VAL A 20 3.35 -6.58 -8.94
C VAL A 20 4.33 -6.74 -7.78
N ASP A 21 5.63 -6.82 -8.12
CA ASP A 21 6.72 -6.78 -7.14
C ASP A 21 7.09 -5.33 -6.83
N LEU A 22 7.08 -4.97 -5.55
CA LEU A 22 7.38 -3.62 -5.07
C LEU A 22 8.46 -3.66 -4.00
N GLU A 23 9.43 -2.74 -4.09
CA GLU A 23 10.33 -2.47 -2.99
C GLU A 23 9.65 -1.51 -2.00
N ALA A 24 9.56 -1.92 -0.74
CA ALA A 24 8.93 -1.19 0.33
C ALA A 24 9.93 -0.88 1.44
N LYS A 25 9.92 0.37 1.91
CA LYS A 25 10.63 0.75 3.13
C LYS A 25 9.86 0.18 4.33
N VAL A 26 10.57 -0.52 5.21
CA VAL A 26 10.01 -0.99 6.48
C VAL A 26 9.99 0.19 7.46
N ASP A 27 8.79 0.55 7.93
CA ASP A 27 8.59 1.63 8.89
C ASP A 27 7.69 1.15 10.03
N THR A 28 8.29 0.90 11.19
CA THR A 28 7.57 0.42 12.38
C THR A 28 6.68 1.48 13.02
N GLY A 29 6.82 2.76 12.62
CA GLY A 29 5.96 3.85 13.08
C GLY A 29 4.69 4.02 12.24
N ALA A 30 4.60 3.37 11.07
CA ALA A 30 3.42 3.45 10.23
C ALA A 30 2.29 2.58 10.78
N THR A 31 1.10 3.16 10.92
CA THR A 31 -0.12 2.44 11.34
C THR A 31 -0.93 1.89 10.17
N MET A 32 -0.56 2.27 8.93
CA MET A 32 -1.26 1.90 7.70
C MET A 32 -0.26 1.70 6.57
N LEU A 33 -0.64 0.89 5.57
CA LEU A 33 0.09 0.82 4.30
C LEU A 33 -0.08 2.15 3.54
N VAL A 34 1.03 2.70 3.07
CA VAL A 34 1.04 3.90 2.23
C VAL A 34 1.61 3.53 0.87
N LEU A 35 0.85 3.81 -0.18
CA LEU A 35 1.30 3.67 -1.56
C LEU A 35 1.57 5.05 -2.16
N PRO A 36 2.69 5.24 -2.88
CA PRO A 36 2.86 6.39 -3.75
C PRO A 36 1.75 6.48 -4.80
N GLU A 37 1.40 7.70 -5.22
CA GLU A 37 0.33 7.93 -6.22
C GLU A 37 0.60 7.15 -7.53
N SER A 38 1.85 7.15 -7.99
CA SER A 38 2.26 6.42 -9.19
C SER A 38 2.08 4.90 -9.07
N THR A 39 2.23 4.35 -7.86
CA THR A 39 1.99 2.93 -7.59
C THR A 39 0.49 2.65 -7.48
N ALA A 40 -0.25 3.49 -6.77
CA ALA A 40 -1.70 3.34 -6.61
C ALA A 40 -2.44 3.41 -7.96
N ALA A 41 -1.98 4.25 -8.88
CA ALA A 41 -2.56 4.40 -10.22
C ALA A 41 -2.51 3.10 -11.05
N GLN A 42 -1.55 2.20 -10.78
CA GLN A 42 -1.41 0.92 -11.50
C GLN A 42 -2.51 -0.09 -11.13
N PHE A 43 -3.09 0.05 -9.94
CA PHE A 43 -4.06 -0.91 -9.40
C PHE A 43 -5.52 -0.57 -9.70
N ASN A 44 -5.78 0.55 -10.39
CA ASN A 44 -7.10 0.99 -10.86
C ASN A 44 -8.22 0.81 -9.81
N PHE A 45 -8.00 1.30 -8.59
CA PHE A 45 -8.96 1.12 -7.50
C PHE A 45 -10.31 1.78 -7.81
N PRO A 46 -11.45 1.13 -7.48
CA PRO A 46 -12.75 1.74 -7.69
C PRO A 46 -12.92 2.99 -6.82
N LYS A 47 -13.28 4.11 -7.47
CA LYS A 47 -13.56 5.38 -6.80
C LYS A 47 -14.97 5.34 -6.22
N ILE A 48 -15.09 5.71 -4.95
CA ILE A 48 -16.39 5.74 -4.24
C ILE A 48 -16.96 7.16 -4.26
N ARG A 49 -16.13 8.14 -3.88
CA ARG A 49 -16.53 9.54 -3.74
C ARG A 49 -15.31 10.45 -3.77
N LYS A 50 -15.57 11.75 -3.82
CA LYS A 50 -14.58 12.77 -3.51
C LYS A 50 -14.72 13.27 -2.08
N GLN A 51 -13.61 13.68 -1.48
CA GLN A 51 -13.58 14.26 -0.14
C GLN A 51 -12.54 15.37 -0.06
N ILE A 52 -12.89 16.44 0.66
CA ILE A 52 -11.95 17.50 1.00
C ILE A 52 -11.06 17.01 2.14
N VAL A 53 -9.75 16.98 1.91
CA VAL A 53 -8.73 16.56 2.86
C VAL A 53 -7.91 17.78 3.25
N LYS A 54 -7.70 17.97 4.56
CA LYS A 54 -6.76 18.95 5.09
C LYS A 54 -5.45 18.26 5.45
N TYR A 55 -4.36 18.72 4.88
CA TYR A 55 -3.01 18.22 5.11
C TYR A 55 -2.37 18.86 6.34
N ALA A 56 -1.27 18.27 6.81
CA ALA A 56 -0.52 18.79 7.95
C ALA A 56 0.12 20.17 7.69
N ASN A 57 0.31 20.55 6.43
CA ASN A 57 0.78 21.87 6.01
C ASN A 57 -0.36 22.91 5.91
N GLU A 58 -1.53 22.63 6.50
CA GLU A 58 -2.76 23.44 6.44
C GLU A 58 -3.43 23.54 5.06
N GLU A 59 -2.81 23.02 4.00
CA GLU A 59 -3.40 22.97 2.67
C GLU A 59 -4.63 22.08 2.66
N THR A 60 -5.63 22.48 1.87
CA THR A 60 -6.85 21.71 1.68
C THR A 60 -7.00 21.35 0.20
N ALA A 61 -7.25 20.07 -0.10
CA ALA A 61 -7.44 19.59 -1.46
C ALA A 61 -8.61 18.61 -1.55
N GLU A 62 -9.29 18.61 -2.71
CA GLU A 62 -10.25 17.57 -3.04
C GLU A 62 -9.51 16.32 -3.53
N ARG A 63 -9.79 15.16 -2.90
CA ARG A 63 -9.18 13.87 -3.23
C ARG A 63 -10.24 12.80 -3.44
N ASP A 64 -9.93 11.85 -4.32
CA ASP A 64 -10.74 10.66 -4.52
C ASP A 64 -10.57 9.72 -3.32
N ILE A 65 -11.68 9.28 -2.75
CA ILE A 65 -11.75 8.18 -1.80
C ILE A 65 -12.07 6.91 -2.59
N ILE A 66 -11.16 5.94 -2.48
CA ILE A 66 -11.23 4.65 -3.17
C ILE A 66 -11.57 3.54 -2.19
N VAL A 67 -12.15 2.45 -2.69
CA VAL A 67 -12.20 1.18 -1.95
C VAL A 67 -10.96 0.37 -2.31
N GLY A 68 -10.15 0.05 -1.31
CA GLY A 68 -8.95 -0.77 -1.48
C GLY A 68 -9.23 -2.22 -1.15
N GLY A 69 -8.98 -3.13 -2.09
CA GLY A 69 -8.85 -4.56 -1.82
C GLY A 69 -7.44 -5.00 -2.20
N LEU A 70 -6.48 -4.76 -1.31
CA LEU A 70 -5.09 -5.16 -1.53
C LEU A 70 -4.81 -6.50 -0.86
N GLN A 71 -4.31 -7.45 -1.65
CA GLN A 71 -3.70 -8.66 -1.13
C GLN A 71 -2.18 -8.49 -1.17
N ILE A 72 -1.53 -8.64 -0.02
CA ILE A 72 -0.09 -8.44 0.16
C ILE A 72 0.53 -9.79 0.50
N TYR A 73 1.53 -10.20 -0.26
CA TYR A 73 2.33 -11.36 0.02
C TYR A 73 3.74 -10.88 0.41
N PRO A 74 4.13 -10.96 1.69
CA PRO A 74 5.50 -10.70 2.09
C PRO A 74 6.42 -11.74 1.41
N ASN A 75 7.51 -11.28 0.79
CA ASN A 75 8.41 -12.17 0.06
C ASN A 75 9.18 -13.09 1.04
N PRO A 76 9.03 -14.43 0.96
CA PRO A 76 9.57 -15.38 1.94
C PRO A 76 11.10 -15.56 1.93
N ARG A 77 11.85 -14.78 1.14
CA ARG A 77 13.32 -14.90 1.05
C ARG A 77 14.08 -14.20 2.16
N SER A 78 13.41 -13.60 3.15
CA SER A 78 14.07 -13.03 4.33
C SER A 78 14.14 -14.07 5.45
N PRO A 79 15.30 -14.71 5.71
CA PRO A 79 15.44 -15.74 6.75
C PRO A 79 15.15 -15.23 8.18
N ASN A 80 14.99 -13.93 8.37
CA ASN A 80 14.80 -13.30 9.68
C ASN A 80 13.35 -12.83 9.96
N MET A 81 12.38 -13.07 9.06
CA MET A 81 10.97 -12.72 9.29
C MET A 81 10.08 -13.97 9.20
N PRO A 82 9.66 -14.56 10.34
CA PRO A 82 8.68 -15.64 10.34
C PRO A 82 7.31 -15.10 9.90
N MET A 83 6.58 -15.91 9.12
CA MET A 83 5.25 -15.56 8.63
C MET A 83 4.18 -15.71 9.72
N ALA A 84 3.20 -14.80 9.73
CA ALA A 84 1.87 -15.06 10.24
C ALA A 84 0.90 -14.88 9.07
N GLU A 85 0.24 -15.97 8.69
CA GLU A 85 -0.93 -15.92 7.83
C GLU A 85 -2.06 -15.34 8.69
N ILE A 86 -2.61 -14.19 8.29
CA ILE A 86 -3.82 -13.65 8.90
C ILE A 86 -4.97 -14.10 7.99
N GLU A 87 -5.68 -15.13 8.42
CA GLU A 87 -7.00 -15.51 7.90
C GLU A 87 -8.06 -14.49 8.32
#